data_AF-A0A410YIK0-F1
#
_entry.id   AF-A0A410YIK0-F1
#
_cell.length_a   1.000
_cell.length_b   1.000
_cell.length_c   1.000
_cell.angle_alpha   90.00
_cell.angle_beta   90.00
_cell.angle_gamma   90.00
#
_symmetry.space_group_name_H-M   'P 1'
#
loop_
_entity.id
_entity.type
_entity.pdbx_description
1 polymer ?
#
loop_
_entity_poly.entity_id
_entity_poly.type
_entity_poly.pdbx_seq_one_letter_code
_entity_poly.pdbx_strand_id
1 'polypeptide(L)'
;MNRHAVNDLVDCSLQRWYRLVAEWRQPVSGTEAGCVSCRDSTFAAFDHSGQWPHDLIHSFVETLDVVTFQLAVSLHEERHCRGEDARSTKPCSGCFSTARATVHACAQRHAQDISDVISECAMPRLAAYIEKSINLALNAATRGEWAS
;
A
#
# COMPACT_ATOMS: atom_id res chain seq x y z
N MET A 1 -15.69 -20.25 2.91
CA MET A 1 -15.34 -19.32 1.82
C MET A 1 -14.60 -20.07 0.75
N ASN A 2 -14.91 -19.80 -0.52
CA ASN A 2 -14.21 -20.41 -1.64
C ASN A 2 -12.82 -19.77 -1.80
N ARG A 3 -11.77 -20.58 -1.88
CA ARG A 3 -10.38 -20.15 -2.07
C ARG A 3 -10.21 -19.27 -3.32
N HIS A 4 -10.97 -19.53 -4.38
CA HIS A 4 -10.97 -18.71 -5.60
C HIS A 4 -11.42 -17.27 -5.32
N ALA A 5 -12.55 -17.09 -4.65
CA ALA A 5 -13.07 -15.75 -4.33
C ALA A 5 -12.11 -14.95 -3.42
N VAL A 6 -11.40 -15.63 -2.52
CA VAL A 6 -10.38 -14.98 -1.68
C VAL A 6 -9.19 -14.52 -2.51
N ASN A 7 -8.68 -15.39 -3.39
CA ASN A 7 -7.59 -15.01 -4.29
C ASN A 7 -8.02 -13.85 -5.19
N ASP A 8 -9.20 -13.92 -5.80
CA ASP A 8 -9.73 -12.86 -6.68
C ASP A 8 -9.81 -11.52 -5.94
N LEU A 9 -10.25 -11.50 -4.68
CA LEU A 9 -10.30 -10.28 -3.87
C LEU A 9 -8.91 -9.66 -3.68
N VAL A 10 -7.91 -10.47 -3.33
CA VAL A 10 -6.52 -9.99 -3.15
C VAL A 10 -5.94 -9.54 -4.49
N ASP A 11 -6.10 -10.36 -5.53
CA ASP A 11 -5.55 -10.12 -6.86
C ASP A 11 -6.13 -8.86 -7.48
N CYS A 12 -7.46 -8.64 -7.42
CA CYS A 12 -8.09 -7.42 -7.90
C CYS A 12 -7.62 -6.17 -7.14
N SER A 13 -7.40 -6.29 -5.84
CA SER A 13 -6.95 -5.17 -5.01
C SER A 13 -5.50 -4.80 -5.32
N LEU A 14 -4.63 -5.80 -5.47
CA LEU A 14 -3.24 -5.61 -5.91
C LEU A 14 -3.17 -5.05 -7.34
N GLN A 15 -3.98 -5.55 -8.27
CA GLN A 15 -4.04 -5.00 -9.64
C GLN A 15 -4.51 -3.53 -9.67
N ARG A 16 -5.35 -3.12 -8.73
CA ARG A 16 -5.74 -1.71 -8.61
C ARG A 16 -4.56 -0.87 -8.12
N TRP A 17 -3.82 -1.38 -7.14
CA TRP A 17 -2.60 -0.74 -6.66
C TRP A 17 -1.51 -0.69 -7.75
N TYR A 18 -1.32 -1.75 -8.54
CA TYR A 18 -0.39 -1.75 -9.68
C TYR A 18 -0.69 -0.65 -10.69
N ARG A 19 -1.98 -0.43 -10.99
CA ARG A 19 -2.40 0.68 -11.87
C ARG A 19 -2.06 2.04 -11.27
N LEU A 20 -2.28 2.22 -9.97
CA LEU A 20 -1.91 3.45 -9.26
C LEU A 20 -0.39 3.69 -9.33
N VAL A 21 0.43 2.66 -9.10
CA VAL A 21 1.90 2.74 -9.25
C VAL A 21 2.29 3.05 -10.69
N ALA A 22 1.64 2.41 -11.66
CA ALA A 22 1.89 2.63 -13.08
C ALA A 22 1.51 4.03 -13.56
N GLU A 23 0.60 4.71 -12.88
CA GLU A 23 0.17 6.08 -13.17
C GLU A 23 0.85 7.13 -12.29
N TRP A 24 1.61 6.70 -11.27
CA TRP A 24 2.30 7.58 -10.34
C TRP A 24 3.28 8.51 -11.07
N ARG A 25 3.23 9.81 -10.76
CA ARG A 25 4.00 10.84 -11.49
C ARG A 25 5.03 11.57 -10.64
N GLN A 26 4.68 11.90 -9.42
CA GLN A 26 5.53 12.65 -8.51
C GLN A 26 5.07 12.42 -7.07
N PRO A 27 5.98 12.57 -6.10
CA PRO A 27 5.61 12.48 -4.70
C PRO A 27 4.61 13.57 -4.34
N VAL A 28 3.58 13.23 -3.56
CA VAL A 28 2.69 14.23 -2.96
C VAL A 28 3.47 14.98 -1.87
N SER A 29 3.34 16.31 -1.83
CA SER A 29 3.95 17.16 -0.81
C SER A 29 3.63 16.62 0.59
N GLY A 30 4.67 16.21 1.32
CA GLY A 30 4.55 15.50 2.60
C GLY A 30 5.32 14.17 2.69
N THR A 31 6.21 13.85 1.75
CA THR A 31 7.13 12.69 1.82
C THR A 31 8.25 12.84 2.85
N GLU A 32 7.98 13.53 3.96
CA GLU A 32 8.90 13.60 5.07
C GLU A 32 8.94 12.24 5.76
N ALA A 33 10.14 11.69 5.89
CA ALA A 33 10.39 10.61 6.84
C ALA A 33 9.75 10.98 8.19
N GLY A 34 8.95 10.07 8.77
CA GLY A 34 8.27 10.32 10.04
C GLY A 34 6.74 10.47 9.95
N CYS A 35 6.11 9.94 8.91
CA CYS A 35 4.65 9.81 8.93
C CYS A 35 4.19 8.97 10.12
N VAL A 36 3.39 9.59 11.00
CA VAL A 36 2.87 8.95 12.22
C VAL A 36 2.10 7.67 11.92
N SER A 37 1.33 7.66 10.83
CA SER A 37 0.57 6.48 10.40
C SER A 37 1.49 5.32 10.04
N CYS A 38 2.56 5.56 9.28
CA CYS A 38 3.52 4.51 8.93
C CYS A 38 4.32 4.05 10.14
N ARG A 39 4.81 4.98 10.97
CA ARG A 39 5.59 4.69 12.17
C ARG A 39 4.83 3.87 13.20
N ASP A 40 3.54 4.13 13.37
CA ASP A 40 2.71 3.44 14.36
C ASP A 40 2.07 2.16 13.78
N SER A 41 2.24 1.91 12.47
CA SER A 41 1.79 0.68 11.80
C SER A 41 2.82 -0.45 11.91
N THR A 42 2.40 -1.67 11.55
CA THR A 42 3.30 -2.82 11.41
C THR A 42 4.33 -2.64 10.28
N PHE A 43 4.21 -1.57 9.47
CA PHE A 43 5.07 -1.26 8.34
C PHE A 43 6.09 -0.14 8.63
N ALA A 44 6.29 0.24 9.90
CA ALA A 44 7.22 1.28 10.33
C ALA A 44 8.67 1.09 9.82
N ALA A 45 9.11 -0.16 9.62
CA ALA A 45 10.43 -0.45 9.08
C ALA A 45 10.64 0.07 7.65
N PHE A 46 9.56 0.22 6.87
CA PHE A 46 9.62 0.72 5.48
C PHE A 46 9.75 2.25 5.42
N ASP A 47 9.23 2.98 6.41
CA ASP A 47 9.42 4.43 6.53
C ASP A 47 10.92 4.79 6.66
N HIS A 48 11.70 3.92 7.30
CA HIS A 48 13.12 4.17 7.58
C HIS A 48 14.04 3.77 6.43
N SER A 49 13.60 2.92 5.49
CA SER A 49 14.48 2.41 4.43
C SER A 49 14.60 3.38 3.25
N GLY A 50 13.62 4.30 3.08
CA GLY A 50 13.63 5.31 2.01
C GLY A 50 13.65 4.72 0.59
N GLN A 51 13.30 3.44 0.44
CA GLN A 51 13.46 2.72 -0.82
C GLN A 51 12.35 3.01 -1.82
N TRP A 52 11.14 3.34 -1.35
CA TRP A 52 9.99 3.63 -2.20
C TRP A 52 9.44 5.03 -1.89
N PRO A 53 8.76 5.68 -2.85
CA PRO A 53 7.92 6.83 -2.56
C PRO A 53 6.93 6.53 -1.43
N HIS A 54 6.92 7.38 -0.40
CA HIS A 54 6.15 7.17 0.81
C HIS A 54 4.63 7.04 0.57
N ASP A 55 4.09 7.82 -0.36
CA ASP A 55 2.70 7.77 -0.80
C ASP A 55 2.33 6.42 -1.46
N LEU A 56 3.25 5.78 -2.16
CA LEU A 56 3.05 4.43 -2.72
C LEU A 56 3.05 3.37 -1.63
N ILE A 57 3.93 3.47 -0.64
CA ILE A 57 3.94 2.58 0.54
C ILE A 57 2.61 2.71 1.29
N HIS A 58 2.17 3.93 1.55
CA HIS A 58 0.88 4.22 2.18
C HIS A 58 -0.28 3.53 1.46
N SER A 59 -0.39 3.75 0.16
CA SER A 59 -1.45 3.16 -0.64
C SER A 59 -1.39 1.63 -0.64
N PHE A 60 -0.19 1.05 -0.62
CA PHE A 60 0.00 -0.39 -0.52
C PHE A 60 -0.51 -0.95 0.81
N VAL A 61 -0.09 -0.34 1.92
CA VAL A 61 -0.49 -0.73 3.28
C VAL A 61 -2.00 -0.63 3.44
N GLU A 62 -2.60 0.49 3.04
CA GLU A 62 -4.06 0.69 3.07
C GLU A 62 -4.78 -0.38 2.25
N THR A 63 -4.25 -0.74 1.08
CA THR A 63 -4.81 -1.81 0.24
C THR A 63 -4.82 -3.14 0.98
N LEU A 64 -3.70 -3.52 1.61
CA LEU A 64 -3.61 -4.77 2.38
C LEU A 64 -4.53 -4.77 3.61
N ASP A 65 -4.64 -3.64 4.31
CA ASP A 65 -5.50 -3.51 5.48
C ASP A 65 -6.98 -3.59 5.12
N VAL A 66 -7.40 -2.92 4.04
CA VAL A 66 -8.78 -2.98 3.53
C VAL A 66 -9.16 -4.41 3.14
N VAL A 67 -8.30 -5.08 2.36
CA VAL A 67 -8.54 -6.47 1.94
C VAL A 67 -8.57 -7.41 3.15
N THR A 68 -7.67 -7.21 4.12
CA THR A 68 -7.65 -7.99 5.36
C THR A 68 -8.94 -7.80 6.15
N PHE A 69 -9.43 -6.57 6.27
CA PHE A 69 -10.67 -6.27 6.95
C PHE A 69 -11.87 -6.91 6.25
N GLN A 70 -12.00 -6.74 4.93
CA GLN A 70 -13.06 -7.33 4.12
C GLN A 70 -13.07 -8.85 4.25
N LEU A 71 -11.90 -9.48 4.19
CA LEU A 71 -11.76 -10.92 4.35
C LEU A 71 -12.14 -11.37 5.76
N ALA A 72 -11.75 -10.61 6.79
CA ALA A 72 -12.09 -10.91 8.18
C ALA A 72 -13.61 -10.81 8.42
N VAL A 73 -14.29 -9.83 7.81
CA VAL A 73 -15.75 -9.69 7.83
C VAL A 73 -16.39 -10.92 7.19
N SER A 74 -16.01 -11.28 5.97
CA SER A 74 -16.56 -12.44 5.28
C SER A 74 -16.35 -13.74 6.05
N LEU A 75 -15.15 -13.94 6.63
CA LEU A 75 -14.86 -15.11 7.50
C LEU A 75 -15.74 -15.13 8.74
N HIS A 76 -15.97 -13.96 9.34
CA HIS A 76 -16.76 -13.84 10.55
C HIS A 76 -18.23 -14.12 10.27
N GLU A 77 -18.78 -13.53 9.21
CA GLU A 77 -20.16 -13.77 8.77
C GLU A 77 -20.41 -15.26 8.47
N GLU A 78 -19.49 -15.90 7.74
CA GLU A 78 -19.61 -17.32 7.44
C GLU A 78 -19.58 -18.24 8.66
N ARG A 79 -18.83 -17.87 9.70
CA ARG A 79 -18.62 -18.71 10.90
C ARG A 79 -19.63 -18.42 12.00
N HIS A 80 -20.07 -17.17 12.14
CA HIS A 80 -20.79 -16.68 13.31
C HIS A 80 -22.17 -16.09 13.00
N CYS A 81 -22.48 -15.79 11.73
CA CYS A 81 -23.75 -15.20 11.33
C CYS A 81 -24.62 -16.16 10.50
N ARG A 82 -24.43 -17.47 10.64
CA ARG A 82 -25.34 -18.45 10.02
C ARG A 82 -26.56 -18.68 10.92
N GLY A 83 -27.75 -18.32 10.45
CA GLY A 83 -29.03 -18.53 11.14
C GLY A 83 -29.56 -17.28 11.85
N GLU A 84 -30.57 -17.44 12.72
CA GLU A 84 -31.29 -16.34 13.41
C GLU A 84 -30.46 -15.64 14.52
N ASP A 85 -29.29 -16.16 14.87
CA ASP A 85 -28.42 -15.68 15.96
C ASP A 85 -27.22 -14.86 15.44
N ALA A 86 -27.45 -13.77 14.71
CA ALA A 86 -26.37 -12.85 14.30
C ALA A 86 -25.84 -12.05 15.50
N ARG A 87 -24.90 -12.63 16.26
CA ARG A 87 -24.45 -12.10 17.56
C ARG A 87 -23.50 -10.89 17.49
N SER A 88 -22.92 -10.56 16.33
CA SER A 88 -22.10 -9.35 16.11
C SER A 88 -21.67 -9.23 14.64
N THR A 89 -21.67 -8.03 14.07
CA THR A 89 -21.11 -7.72 12.73
C THR A 89 -19.60 -7.42 12.75
N LYS A 90 -19.01 -7.25 13.94
CA LYS A 90 -17.57 -6.98 14.06
C LYS A 90 -16.77 -8.28 14.00
N PRO A 91 -15.74 -8.39 13.14
CA PRO A 91 -14.94 -9.60 13.05
C PRO A 91 -14.21 -9.91 14.36
N CYS A 92 -14.26 -11.17 14.78
CA CYS A 92 -13.51 -11.63 15.95
C CYS A 92 -12.00 -11.70 15.67
N SER A 93 -11.18 -11.72 16.73
CA SER A 93 -9.71 -11.77 16.63
C SER A 93 -9.21 -12.96 15.80
N GLY A 94 -9.82 -14.14 15.94
CA GLY A 94 -9.48 -15.33 15.17
C GLY A 94 -9.73 -15.17 13.66
N CYS A 95 -10.80 -14.47 13.28
CA CYS A 95 -11.09 -14.15 11.87
C CYS A 95 -10.08 -13.15 11.31
N PHE A 96 -9.70 -12.13 12.08
CA PHE A 96 -8.61 -11.21 11.70
C PHE A 96 -7.28 -11.93 11.52
N SER A 97 -6.87 -12.79 12.45
CA SER A 97 -5.62 -13.56 12.34
C SER A 97 -5.62 -14.46 11.11
N THR A 98 -6.74 -15.13 10.83
CA THR A 98 -6.90 -15.96 9.63
C THR A 98 -6.82 -15.11 8.36
N ALA A 99 -7.50 -13.96 8.34
CA ALA A 99 -7.48 -13.05 7.21
C ALA A 99 -6.07 -12.54 6.93
N ARG A 100 -5.35 -12.06 7.95
CA ARG A 100 -3.95 -11.60 7.85
C ARG A 100 -3.04 -12.66 7.27
N ALA A 101 -3.08 -13.88 7.81
CA ALA A 101 -2.27 -14.99 7.31
C ALA A 101 -2.57 -15.30 5.83
N THR A 102 -3.85 -15.24 5.44
CA THR A 102 -4.28 -15.50 4.07
C THR A 102 -3.83 -14.40 3.10
N VAL A 103 -4.07 -13.13 3.46
CA VAL A 103 -3.64 -11.97 2.65
C VAL A 103 -2.12 -11.97 2.51
N HIS A 104 -1.39 -12.20 3.59
CA HIS A 104 0.07 -12.31 3.56
C HIS A 104 0.53 -13.41 2.60
N ALA A 105 0.00 -14.64 2.72
CA ALA A 105 0.37 -15.73 1.83
C ALA A 105 -0.02 -15.47 0.35
N CYS A 106 -1.02 -14.63 0.10
CA CYS A 106 -1.38 -14.21 -1.27
C CYS A 106 -0.43 -13.13 -1.77
N ALA A 107 -0.22 -12.05 -1.01
CA ALA A 107 0.72 -10.98 -1.35
C ALA A 107 2.15 -11.50 -1.57
N GLN A 108 2.58 -12.51 -0.82
CA GLN A 108 3.89 -13.15 -1.03
C GLN A 108 4.02 -13.80 -2.41
N ARG A 109 2.94 -14.33 -3.00
CA ARG A 109 2.99 -14.88 -4.37
C ARG A 109 3.16 -13.80 -5.43
N HIS A 110 2.78 -12.57 -5.09
CA HIS A 110 2.89 -11.37 -5.91
C HIS A 110 4.17 -10.57 -5.64
N ALA A 111 5.07 -11.07 -4.78
CA ALA A 111 6.25 -10.30 -4.36
C ALA A 111 7.11 -9.84 -5.54
N GLN A 112 7.24 -10.68 -6.58
CA GLN A 112 7.96 -10.32 -7.80
C GLN A 112 7.22 -9.23 -8.58
N ASP A 113 5.92 -9.40 -8.85
CA ASP A 113 5.11 -8.42 -9.57
C ASP A 113 5.08 -7.05 -8.86
N ILE A 114 5.02 -7.06 -7.52
CA ILE A 114 5.12 -5.87 -6.68
C ILE A 114 6.48 -5.19 -6.87
N SER A 115 7.56 -5.97 -6.87
CA SER A 115 8.92 -5.45 -7.10
C SER A 115 9.08 -4.87 -8.50
N ASP A 116 8.56 -5.57 -9.51
CA ASP A 116 8.67 -5.20 -10.93
C ASP A 116 7.89 -3.91 -11.21
N VAL A 117 6.64 -3.79 -10.75
CA VAL A 117 5.86 -2.57 -10.98
C VAL A 117 6.50 -1.34 -10.32
N ILE A 118 7.10 -1.49 -9.14
CA ILE A 118 7.83 -0.39 -8.48
C ILE A 118 9.09 -0.03 -9.28
N SER A 119 9.89 -1.04 -9.62
CA SER A 119 11.18 -0.85 -10.27
C SER A 119 11.06 -0.32 -11.69
N GLU A 120 10.04 -0.77 -12.43
CA GLU A 120 9.84 -0.44 -13.84
C GLU A 120 8.96 0.81 -14.03
N CYS A 121 8.01 1.07 -13.14
CA CYS A 121 7.07 2.18 -13.32
C CYS A 121 7.37 3.39 -12.42
N ALA A 122 7.59 3.18 -11.12
CA ALA A 122 7.74 4.29 -10.17
C ALA A 122 9.17 4.83 -10.14
N MET A 123 10.16 3.95 -10.04
CA MET A 123 11.56 4.36 -9.87
C MET A 123 12.11 5.23 -11.00
N PRO A 124 11.86 4.94 -12.30
CA PRO A 124 12.36 5.80 -13.38
C PRO A 124 11.74 7.22 -13.34
N ARG A 125 10.48 7.32 -12.92
CA ARG A 125 9.78 8.61 -12.79
C ARG A 125 10.27 9.39 -11.59
N LEU A 126 10.55 8.72 -10.47
CA LEU A 126 11.17 9.33 -9.30
C LEU A 126 12.54 9.89 -9.67
N ALA A 127 13.36 9.13 -10.38
CA ALA A 127 14.67 9.58 -10.84
C ALA A 127 14.57 10.84 -11.72
N ALA A 128 13.67 10.83 -12.71
CA ALA A 128 13.43 11.98 -13.58
C ALA A 128 12.90 13.21 -12.80
N TYR A 129 12.03 13.00 -11.82
CA TYR A 129 11.53 14.05 -10.93
C TYR A 129 12.66 14.67 -10.11
N ILE A 130 13.53 13.86 -9.50
CA ILE A 130 14.67 14.32 -8.70
C ILE A 130 15.63 15.12 -9.59
N GLU A 131 16.00 14.59 -10.76
CA GLU A 131 16.88 15.28 -11.70
C GLU A 131 16.31 16.64 -12.12
N LYS A 132 15.02 16.68 -12.51
CA LYS A 132 14.34 17.93 -12.86
C LYS A 132 14.33 18.92 -11.69
N SER A 133 14.07 18.45 -10.48
CA SER A 133 14.02 19.28 -9.27
C SER A 133 15.39 19.85 -8.92
N ILE A 134 16.47 19.06 -9.03
CA ILE A 134 17.85 19.51 -8.86
C ILE A 134 18.19 20.58 -9.91
N ASN A 135 17.87 20.34 -11.18
CA ASN A 135 18.14 21.30 -12.24
C ASN A 135 17.40 22.62 -12.04
N LEU A 136 16.12 22.57 -11.63
CA LEU A 136 15.34 23.77 -11.29
C LEU A 136 15.95 24.51 -10.11
N ALA A 137 16.34 23.78 -9.06
CA ALA A 137 17.05 24.33 -7.92
C ALA A 137 18.32 25.06 -8.38
N LEU A 138 19.27 24.36 -9.02
CA LEU A 138 20.53 24.96 -9.47
C LEU A 138 20.33 26.17 -10.40
N ASN A 139 19.31 26.13 -11.28
CA ASN A 139 18.97 27.27 -12.14
C ASN A 139 18.47 28.48 -11.36
N ALA A 140 17.61 28.28 -10.35
CA ALA A 140 17.14 29.39 -9.53
C ALA A 140 18.24 29.92 -8.60
N ALA A 141 19.20 29.07 -8.17
CA ALA A 141 20.40 29.49 -7.46
C ALA A 141 21.27 30.43 -8.30
N THR A 142 21.50 30.06 -9.55
CA THR A 142 22.36 30.80 -10.49
C THR A 142 21.72 32.10 -10.97
N ARG A 143 20.38 32.19 -10.97
CA ARG A 143 19.62 33.40 -11.30
C ARG A 143 19.40 34.35 -10.11
N GLY A 144 19.76 33.94 -8.90
CA GLY A 144 19.52 34.71 -7.67
C GLY A 144 18.05 34.75 -7.24
N GLU A 145 17.22 33.83 -7.73
CA GLU A 145 15.76 33.79 -7.51
C GLU A 145 15.37 33.06 -6.21
N TRP A 146 16.36 32.69 -5.37
CA TRP A 146 16.16 31.98 -4.10
C TRP A 146 15.91 32.87 -2.88
N ALA A 147 15.98 34.20 -3.05
CA ALA A 147 15.77 35.16 -1.99
C ALA A 147 14.70 36.19 -2.38
N SER A 148 13.45 35.88 -2.03
CA SER A 148 12.41 36.87 -1.73
C SER A 148 11.40 36.26 -0.77
#